data_AF-A0A1M5RAM0-F1
#
_entry.id   AF-A0A1M5RAM0-F1
#
_cell.length_a   1.000
_cell.length_b   1.000
_cell.length_c   1.000
_cell.angle_alpha   90.00
_cell.angle_beta   90.00
_cell.angle_gamma   90.00
#
_symmetry.space_group_name_H-M   'P 1'
#
loop_
_entity.id
_entity.type
_entity.pdbx_description
1 polymer ?
#
loop_
_entity_poly.entity_id
_entity_poly.type
_entity_poly.pdbx_seq_one_letter_code
_entity_poly.pdbx_strand_id
1 'polypeptide(L)'
;MYHGLIIDGKNTFDEFGLIPTSRPVINPPEPRLSYVEVPGRSGNIDISEVLTGSIAYENRTGSFEFLVSDKKYWTDTYSKLLSFLQGIRAQVILEDEPEFYYEGRLYLSEWKSSKNHSNIVIEYDLAPFKYEVTSSNAGYQKIEKLLTGGSQTVSVDTNEKILEGTVTCAGLTSSGLKATFGNMSMTLVEGINILPNVYAGQSLRISGYGTIDWNYRKGRL
;
A
#
# COMPACT_ATOMS: atom_id res chain seq x y z
N MET A 1 19.98 -18.91 -3.17
CA MET A 1 19.22 -17.96 -2.33
C MET A 1 17.77 -18.16 -2.72
N TYR A 2 16.91 -18.56 -1.78
CA TYR A 2 15.49 -18.68 -2.08
C TYR A 2 14.93 -17.25 -2.10
N HIS A 3 14.09 -16.95 -3.09
CA HIS A 3 13.38 -15.67 -3.20
C HIS A 3 11.94 -15.93 -2.79
N GLY A 4 11.70 -16.02 -1.48
CA GLY A 4 10.41 -16.34 -0.90
C GLY A 4 9.46 -15.13 -0.83
N LEU A 5 8.23 -15.44 -0.43
CA LEU A 5 7.19 -14.47 -0.11
C LEU A 5 6.78 -14.64 1.34
N ILE A 6 6.65 -13.53 2.07
CA ILE A 6 6.09 -13.50 3.41
C ILE A 6 4.68 -12.94 3.29
N ILE A 7 3.67 -13.74 3.64
CA ILE A 7 2.27 -13.37 3.61
C ILE A 7 1.75 -13.34 5.04
N ASP A 8 1.33 -12.16 5.50
CA ASP A 8 0.81 -11.94 6.87
C ASP A 8 1.74 -12.51 7.96
N GLY A 9 3.05 -12.28 7.79
CA GLY A 9 4.10 -12.78 8.70
C GLY A 9 4.49 -14.25 8.53
N LYS A 10 3.83 -15.01 7.64
CA LYS A 10 4.14 -16.41 7.35
C LYS A 10 4.97 -16.55 6.09
N ASN A 11 6.12 -17.22 6.20
CA ASN A 11 6.95 -17.50 5.04
C ASN A 11 6.33 -18.63 4.20
N THR A 12 6.11 -18.37 2.91
CA THR A 12 5.56 -19.35 1.97
C THR A 12 6.39 -20.62 1.84
N PHE A 13 7.72 -20.52 1.93
CA PHE A 13 8.62 -21.66 1.89
C PHE A 13 8.65 -22.40 3.23
N ASP A 14 8.88 -21.71 4.35
CA ASP A 14 9.06 -22.39 5.65
C ASP A 14 7.75 -23.00 6.20
N GLU A 15 6.61 -22.31 6.03
CA GLU A 15 5.33 -22.73 6.61
C GLU A 15 4.59 -23.72 5.71
N PHE A 16 4.67 -23.54 4.39
CA PHE A 16 3.87 -24.30 3.43
C PHE A 16 4.71 -25.17 2.47
N GLY A 17 6.04 -25.04 2.49
CA GLY A 17 6.93 -25.77 1.59
C GLY A 17 6.80 -25.34 0.13
N LEU A 18 6.33 -24.12 -0.14
CA LEU A 18 6.11 -23.61 -1.49
C LEU A 18 7.42 -23.10 -2.08
N ILE A 19 7.82 -23.68 -3.21
CA ILE A 19 9.01 -23.25 -3.94
C ILE A 19 8.57 -22.41 -5.15
N PRO A 20 8.88 -21.11 -5.22
CA PRO A 20 8.51 -20.30 -6.36
C PRO A 20 9.20 -20.80 -7.63
N THR A 21 8.45 -20.94 -8.73
CA THR A 21 8.97 -21.42 -10.03
C THR A 21 9.92 -20.42 -10.67
N SER A 22 9.64 -19.14 -10.46
CA SER A 22 10.43 -17.99 -10.88
C SER A 22 10.57 -17.00 -9.74
N ARG A 23 11.52 -16.06 -9.86
CA ARG A 23 11.64 -14.95 -8.91
C ARG A 23 10.28 -14.24 -8.77
N PRO A 24 9.69 -14.16 -7.56
CA PRO A 24 8.42 -13.47 -7.40
C PRO A 24 8.59 -11.98 -7.66
N VAL A 25 7.81 -11.47 -8.60
CA VAL A 25 7.76 -10.05 -8.95
C VAL A 25 6.31 -9.60 -8.95
N ILE A 26 6.07 -8.44 -8.34
CA ILE A 26 4.76 -7.80 -8.35
C ILE A 26 4.72 -6.87 -9.57
N ASN A 27 3.70 -7.03 -10.41
CA ASN A 27 3.52 -6.22 -11.60
C ASN A 27 3.36 -4.72 -11.25
N PRO A 28 3.84 -3.80 -12.11
CA PRO A 28 3.57 -2.38 -11.93
C PRO A 28 2.06 -2.11 -12.01
N PRO A 29 1.54 -1.12 -11.26
CA PRO A 29 0.14 -0.77 -11.31
C PRO A 29 -0.17 -0.02 -12.62
N GLU A 30 -1.34 -0.27 -13.19
CA GLU A 30 -1.76 0.42 -14.40
C GLU A 30 -2.18 1.86 -14.09
N PRO A 31 -1.75 2.87 -14.87
CA PRO A 31 -2.20 4.24 -14.68
C PRO A 31 -3.69 4.36 -15.06
N ARG A 32 -4.48 5.01 -14.20
CA ARG A 32 -5.88 5.33 -14.47
C ARG A 32 -5.95 6.59 -15.35
N LEU A 33 -6.07 6.37 -16.65
CA LEU A 33 -6.10 7.44 -17.66
C LEU A 33 -7.54 7.78 -18.05
N SER A 34 -7.80 9.07 -18.27
CA SER A 34 -9.11 9.59 -18.68
C SER A 34 -8.96 10.59 -19.82
N TYR A 35 -9.67 10.34 -20.90
CA TYR A 35 -9.59 11.09 -22.14
C TYR A 35 -10.95 11.65 -22.55
N VAL A 36 -10.96 12.89 -23.02
CA VAL A 36 -12.13 13.52 -23.63
C VAL A 36 -11.94 13.58 -25.14
N GLU A 37 -12.88 12.99 -25.85
CA GLU A 37 -12.94 13.06 -27.31
C GLU A 37 -13.79 14.26 -27.73
N VAL A 38 -13.27 15.05 -28.68
CA VAL A 38 -13.98 16.23 -29.21
C VAL A 38 -14.15 16.06 -30.72
N PRO A 39 -15.39 15.98 -31.23
CA PRO A 39 -15.64 15.86 -32.66
C PRO A 39 -14.98 16.99 -33.45
N GLY A 40 -14.28 16.63 -34.53
CA GLY A 40 -13.57 17.59 -35.39
C GLY A 40 -12.19 18.03 -34.89
N ARG A 41 -11.75 17.55 -33.73
CA ARG A 41 -10.37 17.74 -33.24
C ARG A 41 -9.51 16.51 -33.56
N SER A 42 -8.28 16.74 -33.99
CA SER A 42 -7.28 15.66 -34.09
C SER A 42 -6.72 15.35 -32.70
N GLY A 43 -6.92 14.12 -32.25
CA GLY A 43 -6.42 13.62 -30.96
C GLY A 43 -7.32 13.94 -29.77
N ASN A 44 -7.12 13.18 -28.69
CA ASN A 44 -7.91 13.26 -27.46
C ASN A 44 -7.33 14.32 -26.50
N ILE A 45 -8.15 14.83 -25.59
CA ILE A 45 -7.69 15.69 -24.49
C ILE A 45 -7.46 14.79 -23.27
N ASP A 46 -6.24 14.77 -22.75
CA ASP A 46 -5.93 14.06 -21.51
C ASP A 46 -6.39 14.89 -20.31
N ILE A 47 -7.26 14.32 -19.48
CA ILE A 47 -7.78 14.93 -18.25
C ILE A 47 -7.44 14.12 -17.00
N SER A 48 -6.51 13.16 -17.10
CA SER A 48 -6.19 12.19 -16.05
C SER A 48 -5.72 12.84 -14.75
N GLU A 49 -5.07 14.01 -14.83
CA GLU A 49 -4.47 14.71 -13.69
C GLU A 49 -5.27 15.95 -13.25
N VAL A 50 -6.36 16.29 -13.94
CA VAL A 50 -7.03 17.61 -13.77
C VAL A 50 -7.62 17.79 -12.36
N LEU A 51 -8.15 16.71 -11.75
CA LEU A 51 -8.80 16.78 -10.43
C LEU A 51 -7.80 16.69 -9.27
N THR A 52 -6.83 15.79 -9.36
CA THR A 52 -5.93 15.41 -8.26
C THR A 52 -4.53 16.00 -8.41
N GLY A 53 -4.22 16.65 -9.54
CA GLY A 53 -2.88 17.15 -9.86
C GLY A 53 -1.82 16.04 -10.00
N SER A 54 -2.26 14.79 -10.14
CA SER A 54 -1.40 13.61 -10.22
C SER A 54 -2.16 12.41 -10.79
N ILE A 55 -1.42 11.50 -11.43
CA ILE A 55 -1.97 10.26 -11.99
C ILE A 55 -2.41 9.33 -10.84
N ALA A 56 -3.67 8.89 -10.91
CA ALA A 56 -4.18 7.80 -10.09
C ALA A 56 -3.81 6.45 -10.73
N TYR A 57 -3.77 5.39 -9.94
CA TYR A 57 -3.38 4.06 -10.39
C TYR A 57 -4.45 3.04 -10.02
N GLU A 58 -4.61 2.04 -10.89
CA GLU A 58 -5.38 0.84 -10.62
C GLU A 58 -4.62 -0.09 -9.66
N ASN A 59 -5.33 -1.06 -9.11
CA ASN A 59 -4.71 -2.12 -8.32
C ASN A 59 -3.72 -2.94 -9.17
N ARG A 60 -2.71 -3.51 -8.51
CA ARG A 60 -1.76 -4.42 -9.13
C ARG A 60 -2.37 -5.81 -9.16
N THR A 61 -2.52 -6.34 -10.37
CA THR A 61 -2.99 -7.70 -10.58
C THR A 61 -1.91 -8.56 -11.21
N GLY A 62 -1.86 -9.82 -10.80
CA GLY A 62 -0.93 -10.80 -11.36
C GLY A 62 -1.01 -12.12 -10.61
N SER A 63 -0.02 -12.98 -10.87
CA SER A 63 0.01 -14.33 -10.31
C SER A 63 1.43 -14.73 -9.92
N PHE A 64 1.53 -15.52 -8.86
CA PHE A 64 2.73 -16.22 -8.44
C PHE A 64 2.53 -17.72 -8.65
N GLU A 65 3.51 -18.38 -9.23
CA GLU A 65 3.49 -19.82 -9.44
C GLU A 65 4.44 -20.52 -8.47
N PHE A 66 3.92 -21.54 -7.79
CA PHE A 66 4.65 -22.30 -6.78
C PHE A 66 4.65 -23.79 -7.07
N LEU A 67 5.77 -24.44 -6.83
CA LEU A 67 5.95 -25.88 -6.86
C LEU A 67 5.92 -26.46 -5.45
N VAL A 68 5.18 -27.56 -5.30
CA VAL A 68 5.18 -28.40 -4.11
C VAL A 68 5.76 -29.76 -4.47
N SER A 69 6.92 -30.08 -3.88
CA SER A 69 7.70 -31.29 -4.18
C SER A 69 7.14 -32.55 -3.52
N ASP A 70 6.52 -32.42 -2.34
CA ASP A 70 6.12 -33.58 -1.53
C ASP A 70 4.68 -34.04 -1.81
N LYS A 71 4.57 -35.13 -2.58
CA LYS A 71 3.32 -35.79 -2.98
C LYS A 71 2.38 -36.10 -1.83
N LYS A 72 2.90 -36.38 -0.63
CA LYS A 72 2.07 -36.83 0.50
C LYS A 72 1.24 -35.71 1.10
N TYR A 73 1.63 -34.45 0.86
CA TYR A 73 1.01 -33.28 1.49
C TYR A 73 0.28 -32.35 0.50
N TRP A 74 0.23 -32.66 -0.80
CA TRP A 74 -0.37 -31.76 -1.80
C TRP A 74 -1.78 -31.30 -1.47
N THR A 75 -2.68 -32.24 -1.14
CA THR A 75 -4.08 -31.91 -0.83
C THR A 75 -4.23 -31.16 0.50
N ASP A 76 -3.41 -31.49 1.50
CA ASP A 76 -3.43 -30.84 2.81
C ASP A 76 -2.87 -29.41 2.72
N THR A 77 -1.73 -29.24 2.05
CA THR A 77 -1.14 -27.93 1.76
C THR A 77 -2.11 -27.06 0.95
N TYR A 78 -2.74 -27.60 -0.09
CA TYR A 78 -3.74 -26.85 -0.86
C TYR A 78 -4.93 -26.41 0.00
N SER A 79 -5.48 -27.31 0.83
CA SER A 79 -6.60 -26.99 1.72
C SER A 79 -6.24 -25.95 2.78
N LYS A 80 -5.01 -26.01 3.33
CA LYS A 80 -4.47 -25.02 4.26
C LYS A 80 -4.28 -23.66 3.60
N LEU A 81 -3.71 -23.63 2.40
CA LEU A 81 -3.53 -22.40 1.62
C LEU A 81 -4.88 -21.79 1.26
N LEU A 82 -5.87 -22.60 0.88
CA LEU A 82 -7.22 -22.13 0.59
C LEU A 82 -7.85 -21.47 1.82
N SER A 83 -7.71 -22.09 2.99
CA SER A 83 -8.23 -21.53 4.24
C SER A 83 -7.48 -20.25 4.67
N PHE A 84 -6.21 -20.12 4.31
CA PHE A 84 -5.36 -19.01 4.72
C PHE A 84 -5.43 -17.80 3.77
N LEU A 85 -5.57 -18.03 2.46
CA LEU A 85 -5.44 -16.98 1.45
C LEU A 85 -6.78 -16.54 0.88
N GLN A 86 -7.76 -17.44 0.74
CA GLN A 86 -8.91 -17.23 -0.14
C GLN A 86 -9.71 -15.97 0.21
N GLY A 87 -9.50 -14.91 -0.57
CA GLY A 87 -10.23 -13.64 -0.44
C GLY A 87 -9.89 -12.82 0.80
N ILE A 88 -8.91 -13.24 1.62
CA ILE A 88 -8.49 -12.52 2.82
C ILE A 88 -7.59 -11.34 2.41
N ARG A 89 -7.77 -10.19 3.07
CA ARG A 89 -6.85 -9.06 2.91
C ARG A 89 -5.58 -9.36 3.70
N ALA A 90 -4.45 -9.48 3.02
CA ALA A 90 -3.17 -9.85 3.60
C ALA A 90 -2.08 -8.83 3.25
N GLN A 91 -1.05 -8.81 4.09
CA GLN A 91 0.20 -8.10 3.80
C GLN A 91 1.16 -9.05 3.08
N VAL A 92 1.80 -8.57 2.03
CA VAL A 92 2.71 -9.32 1.17
C VAL A 92 4.05 -8.61 1.17
N ILE A 93 5.08 -9.28 1.67
CA ILE A 93 6.47 -8.80 1.66
C ILE A 93 7.29 -9.72 0.75
N LEU A 94 8.02 -9.11 -0.18
CA LEU A 94 8.98 -9.83 -1.01
C LEU A 94 10.28 -9.95 -0.22
N GLU A 95 10.88 -11.14 -0.16
CA GLU A 95 12.19 -11.29 0.51
C GLU A 95 13.30 -10.47 -0.16
N ASP A 96 13.13 -10.16 -1.45
CA ASP A 96 14.02 -9.28 -2.20
C ASP A 96 13.91 -7.80 -1.79
N GLU A 97 12.78 -7.41 -1.20
CA GLU A 97 12.50 -6.04 -0.78
C GLU A 97 11.83 -6.05 0.62
N PRO A 98 12.56 -6.43 1.68
CA PRO A 98 12.00 -6.63 3.01
C PRO A 98 11.58 -5.33 3.70
N GLU A 99 12.04 -4.18 3.20
CA GLU A 99 11.71 -2.85 3.72
C GLU A 99 10.31 -2.38 3.32
N PHE A 100 9.68 -3.05 2.35
CA PHE A 100 8.37 -2.68 1.84
C PHE A 100 7.38 -3.84 1.88
N TYR A 101 6.12 -3.51 2.13
CA TYR A 101 5.01 -4.45 2.02
C TYR A 101 3.93 -3.92 1.08
N TYR A 102 3.22 -4.86 0.48
CA TYR A 102 2.03 -4.62 -0.32
C TYR A 102 0.82 -5.10 0.48
N GLU A 103 -0.32 -4.47 0.31
CA GLU A 103 -1.57 -4.94 0.91
C GLU A 103 -2.59 -5.23 -0.17
N GLY A 104 -3.43 -6.23 0.05
CA GLY A 104 -4.50 -6.54 -0.88
C GLY A 104 -5.06 -7.92 -0.65
N ARG A 105 -5.74 -8.46 -1.66
CA ARG A 105 -6.35 -9.78 -1.58
C ARG A 105 -5.56 -10.78 -2.40
N LEU A 106 -5.48 -11.99 -1.86
CA LEU A 106 -4.88 -13.13 -2.52
C LEU A 106 -5.96 -14.18 -2.76
N TYR A 107 -5.81 -14.95 -3.82
CA TYR A 107 -6.74 -16.02 -4.14
C TYR A 107 -6.01 -17.13 -4.88
N LEU A 108 -6.45 -18.36 -4.66
CA LEU A 108 -5.93 -19.51 -5.39
C LEU A 108 -6.75 -19.68 -6.66
N SER A 109 -6.09 -19.68 -7.81
CA SER A 109 -6.77 -19.79 -9.11
C SER A 109 -6.65 -21.18 -9.71
N GLU A 110 -5.44 -21.73 -9.77
CA GLU A 110 -5.19 -23.01 -10.43
C GLU A 110 -4.37 -23.98 -9.57
N TRP A 111 -4.74 -25.26 -9.67
CA TRP A 111 -3.95 -26.37 -9.16
C TRP A 111 -3.72 -27.39 -10.29
N LYS A 112 -2.47 -27.54 -10.70
CA LYS A 112 -2.05 -28.53 -11.71
C LYS A 112 -1.08 -29.51 -11.08
N SER A 113 -1.51 -30.76 -10.92
CA SER A 113 -0.65 -31.84 -10.40
C SER A 113 0.01 -32.60 -11.55
N SER A 114 1.34 -32.69 -11.56
CA SER A 114 2.10 -33.57 -12.45
C SER A 114 2.56 -34.83 -11.70
N LYS A 115 3.21 -35.76 -12.42
CA LYS A 115 3.66 -37.03 -11.83
C LYS A 115 4.64 -36.86 -10.68
N ASN A 116 5.36 -35.73 -10.56
CA ASN A 116 6.42 -35.52 -9.56
C ASN A 116 6.32 -34.21 -8.77
N HIS A 117 5.53 -33.24 -9.23
CA HIS A 117 5.35 -31.96 -8.55
C HIS A 117 3.93 -31.46 -8.75
N SER A 118 3.48 -30.63 -7.81
CA SER A 118 2.22 -29.91 -7.93
C SER A 118 2.52 -28.43 -8.18
N ASN A 119 1.94 -27.83 -9.21
CA ASN A 119 1.97 -26.39 -9.45
C ASN A 119 0.70 -25.75 -8.87
N ILE A 120 0.88 -24.76 -8.01
CA ILE A 120 -0.16 -23.97 -7.37
C ILE A 120 0.02 -22.52 -7.80
N VAL A 121 -1.04 -21.93 -8.35
CA VAL A 121 -1.06 -20.53 -8.77
C VAL A 121 -1.82 -19.70 -7.75
N ILE A 122 -1.16 -18.68 -7.22
CA ILE A 122 -1.73 -17.68 -6.31
C ILE A 122 -1.85 -16.38 -7.09
N GLU A 123 -3.07 -15.96 -7.35
CA GLU A 123 -3.37 -14.66 -7.92
C GLU A 123 -3.49 -13.60 -6.82
N TYR A 124 -3.16 -12.37 -7.18
CA TYR A 124 -3.17 -11.24 -6.27
C TYR A 124 -3.88 -10.04 -6.88
N ASP A 125 -4.55 -9.29 -6.02
CA ASP A 125 -5.14 -7.98 -6.27
C ASP A 125 -4.66 -7.05 -5.15
N LEU A 126 -3.56 -6.34 -5.40
CA LEU A 126 -2.84 -5.53 -4.43
C LEU A 126 -3.07 -4.04 -4.67
N ALA A 127 -3.01 -3.25 -3.60
CA ALA A 127 -3.05 -1.80 -3.68
C ALA A 127 -1.92 -1.26 -4.59
N PRO A 128 -2.13 -0.12 -5.26
CA PRO A 128 -1.17 0.43 -6.21
C PRO A 128 0.19 0.78 -5.59
N PHE A 129 0.22 1.17 -4.32
CA PHE A 129 1.43 1.60 -3.63
C PHE A 129 1.95 0.49 -2.71
N LYS A 130 3.27 0.36 -2.64
CA LYS A 130 3.95 -0.35 -1.55
C LYS A 130 4.18 0.60 -0.39
N TYR A 131 4.12 0.08 0.83
CA TYR A 131 4.25 0.84 2.07
C TYR A 131 5.52 0.43 2.79
N GLU A 132 6.15 1.37 3.49
CA GLU A 132 7.33 1.07 4.31
C GLU A 132 6.95 0.19 5.51
N VAL A 133 7.77 -0.82 5.78
CA VAL A 133 7.67 -1.63 7.00
C VAL A 133 8.23 -0.79 8.15
N THR A 134 7.36 -0.36 9.04
CA THR A 134 7.73 0.34 10.28
C THR A 134 7.55 -0.59 11.48
N SER A 135 8.17 -0.23 12.62
CA SER A 135 8.05 -0.99 13.88
C SER A 135 6.62 -1.03 14.45
N SER A 136 5.75 -0.16 13.95
CA SER A 136 4.32 -0.12 14.22
C SER A 136 3.55 -1.07 13.31
N ASN A 137 2.54 -1.75 13.86
CA ASN A 137 1.67 -2.63 13.10
C ASN A 137 1.15 -1.93 11.85
N ALA A 138 1.43 -2.52 10.68
CA ALA A 138 0.97 -2.08 9.37
C ALA A 138 1.51 -0.70 8.92
N GLY A 139 2.77 -0.36 9.14
CA GLY A 139 3.43 0.74 8.40
C GLY A 139 3.07 2.18 8.81
N TYR A 140 2.28 2.37 9.88
CA TYR A 140 1.85 3.70 10.33
C TYR A 140 2.92 4.40 11.16
N GLN A 141 3.41 5.54 10.70
CA GLN A 141 4.26 6.43 11.48
C GLN A 141 3.39 7.33 12.36
N LYS A 142 3.75 7.41 13.64
CA LYS A 142 3.02 8.19 14.65
C LYS A 142 3.86 9.36 15.15
N ILE A 143 3.28 10.56 15.18
CA ILE A 143 3.88 11.76 15.76
C ILE A 143 2.90 12.34 16.76
N GLU A 144 3.30 12.31 18.03
CA GLU A 144 2.58 12.96 19.13
C GLU A 144 3.31 14.23 19.55
N LYS A 145 2.60 15.37 19.55
CA LYS A 145 3.22 16.65 19.92
C LYS A 145 2.21 17.65 20.45
N LEU A 146 2.58 18.37 21.50
CA LEU A 146 1.90 19.60 21.91
C LEU A 146 2.49 20.78 21.12
N LEU A 147 1.65 21.49 20.38
CA LEU A 147 2.02 22.70 19.67
C LEU A 147 1.60 23.93 20.49
N THR A 148 2.56 24.78 20.82
CA THR A 148 2.38 26.04 21.56
C THR A 148 2.67 27.24 20.65
N GLY A 149 2.05 27.28 19.47
CA GLY A 149 2.32 28.28 18.42
C GLY A 149 3.44 27.88 17.46
N GLY A 150 3.96 26.66 17.58
CA GLY A 150 4.92 26.07 16.66
C GLY A 150 4.27 25.38 15.47
N SER A 151 5.10 24.70 14.68
CA SER A 151 4.64 23.81 13.63
C SER A 151 5.37 22.48 13.63
N GLN A 152 4.67 21.44 13.21
CA GLN A 152 5.23 20.15 12.87
C GLN A 152 5.10 19.94 11.36
N THR A 153 6.19 19.56 10.70
CA THR A 153 6.20 19.31 9.26
C THR A 153 6.67 17.89 9.01
N VAL A 154 5.98 17.19 8.12
CA VAL A 154 6.47 15.95 7.51
C VAL A 154 6.67 16.24 6.02
N SER A 155 7.88 15.96 5.56
CA SER A 155 8.26 16.07 4.15
C SER A 155 8.38 14.67 3.56
N VAL A 156 8.05 14.56 2.27
CA VAL A 156 8.30 13.37 1.47
C VAL A 156 9.30 13.66 0.38
N ASP A 157 10.15 12.69 0.11
CA ASP A 157 11.10 12.76 -0.99
C ASP A 157 10.39 12.70 -2.35
N THR A 158 11.14 12.92 -3.44
CA THR A 158 10.59 12.94 -4.81
C THR A 158 9.96 11.62 -5.27
N ASN A 159 10.19 10.53 -4.54
CA ASN A 159 9.62 9.21 -4.87
C ASN A 159 8.63 8.71 -3.82
N GLU A 160 8.43 9.46 -2.73
CA GLU A 160 7.56 9.07 -1.63
C GLU A 160 6.24 9.83 -1.69
N LYS A 161 5.18 9.21 -1.18
CA LYS A 161 3.88 9.83 -0.98
C LYS A 161 3.43 9.58 0.46
N ILE A 162 2.77 10.56 1.07
CA ILE A 162 2.03 10.33 2.31
C ILE A 162 0.63 9.89 1.92
N LEU A 163 0.26 8.70 2.37
CA LEU A 163 -1.03 8.08 2.13
C LEU A 163 -1.74 7.86 3.48
N GLU A 164 -3.07 7.93 3.46
CA GLU A 164 -3.93 7.59 4.61
C GLU A 164 -3.57 8.34 5.90
N GLY A 165 -3.23 9.63 5.78
CA GLY A 165 -2.92 10.47 6.92
C GLY A 165 -4.16 10.82 7.74
N THR A 166 -4.09 10.63 9.06
CA THR A 166 -5.09 11.10 10.02
C THR A 166 -4.41 11.87 11.14
N VAL A 167 -5.06 12.91 11.64
CA VAL A 167 -4.61 13.63 12.83
C VAL A 167 -5.74 13.76 13.83
N THR A 168 -5.48 13.27 15.04
CA THR A 168 -6.36 13.49 16.19
C THR A 168 -5.89 14.76 16.89
N CYS A 169 -6.77 15.74 16.98
CA CYS A 169 -6.51 17.01 17.65
C CYS A 169 -7.25 17.06 18.99
N ALA A 170 -6.60 17.57 20.03
CA ALA A 170 -7.21 17.76 21.35
C ALA A 170 -6.71 19.06 22.00
N GLY A 171 -7.54 19.68 22.85
CA GLY A 171 -7.15 20.87 23.61
C GLY A 171 -6.87 22.08 22.72
N LEU A 172 -7.70 22.27 21.68
CA LEU A 172 -7.59 23.41 20.77
C LEU A 172 -7.86 24.72 21.51
N THR A 173 -7.02 25.73 21.29
CA THR A 173 -7.29 27.11 21.77
C THR A 173 -8.08 27.89 20.72
N SER A 174 -8.40 29.16 21.00
CA SER A 174 -9.14 30.05 20.08
C SER A 174 -8.47 30.24 18.71
N SER A 175 -7.16 30.06 18.61
CA SER A 175 -6.41 30.12 17.34
C SER A 175 -6.47 28.82 16.53
N GLY A 176 -6.87 27.71 17.16
CA GLY A 176 -7.00 26.38 16.55
C GLY A 176 -5.70 25.78 16.01
N LEU A 177 -5.85 24.67 15.28
CA LEU A 177 -4.79 24.04 14.50
C LEU A 177 -5.13 24.11 13.01
N LYS A 178 -4.11 24.23 12.17
CA LYS A 178 -4.26 24.25 10.71
C LYS A 178 -3.26 23.31 10.05
N ALA A 179 -3.73 22.51 9.10
CA ALA A 179 -2.89 21.72 8.21
C ALA A 179 -2.73 22.47 6.88
N THR A 180 -1.50 22.58 6.40
CA THR A 180 -1.12 23.29 5.17
C THR A 180 -0.35 22.34 4.27
N PHE A 181 -0.74 22.28 3.00
CA PHE A 181 -0.13 21.44 1.96
C PHE A 181 -0.09 22.25 0.65
N GLY A 182 1.12 22.55 0.18
CA GLY A 182 1.31 23.50 -0.91
C GLY A 182 0.67 24.86 -0.61
N ASN A 183 -0.20 25.33 -1.50
CA ASN A 183 -0.95 26.59 -1.33
C ASN A 183 -2.31 26.42 -0.64
N MET A 184 -2.68 25.18 -0.28
CA MET A 184 -3.95 24.88 0.37
C MET A 184 -3.78 24.79 1.89
N SER A 185 -4.79 25.25 2.62
CA SER A 185 -4.85 25.12 4.08
C SER A 185 -6.24 24.70 4.52
N MET A 186 -6.28 23.84 5.54
CA MET A 186 -7.52 23.40 6.19
C MET A 186 -7.41 23.65 7.70
N THR A 187 -8.53 24.06 8.31
CA THR A 187 -8.63 24.19 9.76
C THR A 187 -8.96 22.81 10.34
N LEU A 188 -8.19 22.38 11.34
CA LEU A 188 -8.40 21.12 12.04
C LEU A 188 -9.38 21.34 13.20
N VAL A 189 -10.30 20.40 13.37
CA VAL A 189 -11.28 20.39 14.47
C VAL A 189 -10.86 19.43 15.56
N GLU A 190 -11.45 19.53 16.74
CA GLU A 190 -11.19 18.58 17.83
C GLU A 190 -11.70 17.19 17.44
N GLY A 191 -10.94 16.14 17.78
CA GLY A 191 -11.17 14.78 17.33
C GLY A 191 -10.37 14.43 16.06
N ILE A 192 -10.85 13.44 15.32
CA ILE A 192 -10.13 12.83 14.18
C ILE A 192 -10.38 13.64 12.90
N ASN A 193 -9.30 14.08 12.27
CA ASN A 193 -9.31 14.75 10.97
C ASN A 193 -8.60 13.88 9.94
N ILE A 194 -9.18 13.74 8.75
CA ILE A 194 -8.56 13.05 7.61
C ILE A 194 -7.76 14.07 6.82
N LEU A 195 -6.51 13.74 6.53
CA LEU A 195 -5.59 14.58 5.78
C LEU A 195 -5.57 14.12 4.31
N PRO A 196 -5.40 15.05 3.36
CA PRO A 196 -5.23 14.70 1.96
C PRO A 196 -3.91 13.95 1.75
N ASN A 197 -3.88 13.13 0.69
CA ASN A 197 -2.63 12.50 0.26
C ASN A 197 -1.63 13.57 -0.18
N VAL A 198 -0.36 13.37 0.17
CA VAL A 198 0.73 14.30 -0.16
C VAL A 198 1.59 13.64 -1.22
N TYR A 199 1.77 14.33 -2.35
CA TYR A 199 2.51 13.80 -3.49
C TYR A 199 3.99 14.23 -3.46
N ALA A 200 4.79 13.56 -4.28
CA ALA A 200 6.24 13.73 -4.38
C ALA A 200 6.71 15.19 -4.34
N GLY A 201 7.67 15.49 -3.47
CA GLY A 201 8.28 16.82 -3.35
C GLY A 201 7.41 17.87 -2.64
N GLN A 202 6.27 17.48 -2.07
CA GLN A 202 5.47 18.34 -1.21
C GLN A 202 5.74 18.06 0.28
N SER A 203 5.32 19.00 1.12
CA SER A 203 5.34 18.83 2.58
C SER A 203 3.96 19.11 3.15
N LEU A 204 3.63 18.40 4.23
CA LEU A 204 2.44 18.64 5.02
C LEU A 204 2.87 19.24 6.35
N ARG A 205 2.32 20.41 6.66
CA ARG A 205 2.65 21.18 7.86
C ARG A 205 1.42 21.38 8.71
N ILE A 206 1.48 20.96 9.96
CA ILE A 206 0.47 21.26 10.98
C ILE A 206 1.03 22.36 11.89
N SER A 207 0.26 23.42 12.09
CA SER A 207 0.67 24.58 12.90
C SER A 207 -0.46 25.10 13.76
N GLY A 208 -0.13 25.72 14.89
CA GLY A 208 -1.09 26.38 15.76
C GLY A 208 -0.94 25.97 17.23
N TYR A 209 -2.08 25.87 17.91
CA TYR A 209 -2.14 25.66 19.36
C TYR A 209 -3.05 24.49 19.69
N GLY A 210 -2.46 23.43 20.26
CA GLY A 210 -3.18 22.22 20.66
C GLY A 210 -2.29 20.99 20.60
N THR A 211 -2.83 19.86 21.04
CA THR A 211 -2.15 18.56 20.95
C THR A 211 -2.51 17.89 19.64
N ILE A 212 -1.50 17.33 18.97
CA ILE A 212 -1.66 16.50 17.78
C ILE A 212 -1.17 15.08 18.05
N ASP A 213 -1.95 14.11 17.59
CA ASP A 213 -1.56 12.72 17.38
C ASP A 213 -1.75 12.44 15.88
N TRP A 214 -0.65 12.49 15.14
CA TRP A 214 -0.64 12.35 13.70
C TRP A 214 -0.17 10.94 13.31
N ASN A 215 -1.05 10.20 12.64
CA ASN A 215 -0.78 8.88 12.09
C ASN A 215 -0.78 8.95 10.56
N TYR A 216 0.25 8.45 9.90
CA TYR A 216 0.32 8.45 8.44
C TYR A 216 1.15 7.28 7.93
N ARG A 217 0.98 6.90 6.67
CA ARG A 217 1.86 5.92 6.02
C ARG A 217 2.63 6.58 4.89
N LYS A 218 3.89 6.19 4.74
CA LYS A 218 4.66 6.49 3.54
C LYS A 218 4.49 5.35 2.55
N GLY A 219 4.23 5.72 1.30
CA GLY A 219 4.08 4.80 0.20
C GLY A 219 4.94 5.19 -0.99
N ARG A 220 5.30 4.19 -1.79
CA ARG A 220 6.06 4.30 -3.02
C ARG A 220 5.37 3.48 -4.13
N LEU A 221 5.63 3.81 -5.40
CA LEU A 221 5.29 2.94 -6.53
C LEU A 221 6.35 1.84 -6.72
#